data_AF-A0A7J2J5A3-F1
#
_entry.id   AF-A0A7J2J5A3-F1
#
_cell.length_a   1.000
_cell.length_b   1.000
_cell.length_c   1.000
_cell.angle_alpha   90.00
_cell.angle_beta   90.00
_cell.angle_gamma   90.00
#
_symmetry.space_group_name_H-M   'P 1'
#
loop_
_entity.id
_entity.type
_entity.pdbx_description
1 polymer ?
#
loop_
_entity_poly.entity_id
_entity_poly.type
_entity_poly.pdbx_seq_one_letter_code
_entity_poly.pdbx_strand_id
1 'polypeptide(L)'
;RLMIEGVVLSTSKIRNGINKGEYSGWDDPRLGTIRALRRRGITPQAIKELIISLGPKTSDVSVSWDNLAAINRKIVDPKANRYFFVPEPVLLRIRNGIPGKYYLRLHPDYPQRGSRVLEIPESGNGEVELYVPKDDMKSIPEGKIFRLKDLWNVKLIDKDELLSERVETEEMPKIKIQWLPLRESIKAIVVMGDASLIEGLIERNVLMEKEGEVVQLERFGFCRIDSASKDVVTLFFSHK
;
A
#
# COMPACT_ATOMS: atom_id res chain seq x y z
N ARG A 1 19.06 13.15 25.06
CA ARG A 1 17.72 12.53 24.90
C ARG A 1 17.46 12.29 23.41
N LEU A 2 16.64 11.30 23.06
CA LEU A 2 16.26 11.03 21.67
C LEU A 2 14.87 11.61 21.39
N MET A 3 14.75 12.36 20.31
CA MET A 3 13.49 12.91 19.80
C MET A 3 13.24 12.37 18.40
N ILE A 4 11.97 12.13 18.07
CA ILE A 4 11.54 11.86 16.70
C ILE A 4 10.76 13.09 16.23
N GLU A 5 11.14 13.62 15.08
CA GLU A 5 10.53 14.83 14.52
C GLU A 5 9.03 14.64 14.29
N GLY A 6 8.24 15.64 14.70
CA GLY A 6 6.78 15.62 14.53
C GLY A 6 6.02 14.73 15.51
N VAL A 7 6.67 14.14 16.51
CA VAL A 7 6.04 13.16 17.41
C VAL A 7 6.09 13.58 18.87
N VAL A 8 4.95 13.46 19.57
CA VAL A 8 4.87 13.70 21.02
C VAL A 8 5.42 12.50 21.78
N LEU A 9 6.45 12.74 22.62
CA LEU A 9 7.09 11.70 23.45
C LEU A 9 6.76 11.83 24.95
N SER A 10 6.18 12.95 25.39
CA SER A 10 5.85 13.17 26.80
C SER A 10 4.64 12.34 27.21
N THR A 11 4.84 11.40 28.14
CA THR A 11 3.78 10.48 28.63
C THR A 11 2.61 11.20 29.27
N SER A 12 2.84 12.31 29.98
CA SER A 12 1.77 13.12 30.58
C SER A 12 0.94 13.83 29.51
N LYS A 13 1.58 14.41 28.48
CA LYS A 13 0.87 15.01 27.34
C LYS A 13 0.05 13.98 26.57
N ILE A 14 0.63 12.79 26.31
CA ILE A 14 -0.07 11.69 25.63
C ILE A 14 -1.29 11.25 26.43
N ARG A 15 -1.15 11.01 27.74
CA ARG A 15 -2.27 10.61 28.60
C ARG A 15 -3.39 11.66 28.62
N ASN A 16 -3.02 12.94 28.70
CA ASN A 16 -4.01 14.03 28.63
C ASN A 16 -4.75 14.06 27.29
N GLY A 17 -4.04 13.89 26.17
CA GLY A 17 -4.66 13.82 24.84
C GLY A 17 -5.60 12.61 24.70
N ILE A 18 -5.23 11.44 25.24
CA ILE A 18 -6.11 10.26 25.27
C ILE A 18 -7.38 10.55 26.09
N ASN A 19 -7.24 11.13 27.28
CA ASN A 19 -8.40 11.45 28.14
C ASN A 19 -9.35 12.47 27.49
N LYS A 20 -8.83 13.35 26.64
CA LYS A 20 -9.61 14.33 25.87
C LYS A 20 -10.18 13.77 24.56
N GLY A 21 -9.87 12.53 24.20
CA GLY A 21 -10.27 11.91 22.94
C GLY A 21 -9.47 12.40 21.72
N GLU A 22 -8.39 13.16 21.91
CA GLU A 22 -7.50 13.60 20.83
C GLU A 22 -6.79 12.40 20.19
N TYR A 23 -6.44 11.39 21.01
CA TYR A 23 -5.83 10.13 20.60
C TYR A 23 -6.72 8.95 20.98
N SER A 24 -6.82 7.97 20.09
CA SER A 24 -7.61 6.75 20.30
C SER A 24 -7.05 5.84 21.41
N GLY A 25 -5.76 5.95 21.70
CA GLY A 25 -5.10 5.16 22.74
C GLY A 25 -3.58 5.31 22.71
N TRP A 26 -2.88 4.46 23.47
CA TRP A 26 -1.41 4.46 23.51
C TRP A 26 -0.76 3.94 22.23
N ASP A 27 -1.52 3.24 21.40
CA ASP A 27 -1.13 2.67 20.12
C ASP A 27 -1.62 3.48 18.91
N ASP A 28 -2.14 4.69 19.15
CA ASP A 28 -2.55 5.63 18.12
C ASP A 28 -1.37 5.96 17.17
N PRO A 29 -1.56 5.93 15.84
CA PRO A 29 -0.47 6.01 14.87
C PRO A 29 0.28 7.36 14.87
N ARG A 30 -0.33 8.42 15.44
CA ARG A 30 0.28 9.74 15.61
C ARG A 30 1.33 9.78 16.72
N LEU A 31 1.39 8.76 17.56
CA LEU A 31 2.27 8.70 18.71
C LEU A 31 3.58 7.98 18.42
N GLY A 32 4.61 8.32 19.20
CA GLY A 32 5.95 7.71 19.14
C GLY A 32 6.16 6.60 20.14
N THR A 33 5.08 6.06 20.70
CA THR A 33 5.18 4.97 21.66
C THR A 33 5.62 3.70 20.94
N ILE A 34 6.27 2.78 21.66
CA ILE A 34 6.61 1.47 21.10
C ILE A 34 5.35 0.72 20.61
N ARG A 35 4.19 0.93 21.26
CA ARG A 35 2.92 0.35 20.85
C ARG A 35 2.45 0.89 19.50
N ALA A 36 2.50 2.20 19.30
CA ALA A 36 2.13 2.86 18.05
C ALA A 36 3.09 2.50 16.91
N LEU A 37 4.41 2.53 17.17
CA LEU A 37 5.42 2.12 16.19
C LEU A 37 5.22 0.67 15.75
N ARG A 38 4.98 -0.24 16.70
CA ARG A 38 4.66 -1.65 16.40
C ARG A 38 3.35 -1.77 15.60
N ARG A 39 2.30 -1.03 15.96
CA ARG A 39 1.02 -1.04 15.24
C ARG A 39 1.18 -0.48 13.82
N ARG A 40 2.12 0.43 13.59
CA ARG A 40 2.49 0.91 12.25
C ARG A 40 3.42 -0.03 11.48
N GLY A 41 3.79 -1.19 12.01
CA GLY A 41 4.69 -2.12 11.33
C GLY A 41 6.18 -1.75 11.38
N ILE A 42 6.58 -0.86 12.30
CA ILE A 42 8.00 -0.65 12.59
C ILE A 42 8.51 -1.84 13.40
N THR A 43 9.54 -2.51 12.87
CA THR A 43 10.09 -3.71 13.49
C THR A 43 10.93 -3.36 14.72
N PRO A 44 10.99 -4.25 15.74
CA PRO A 44 11.90 -4.08 16.87
C PRO A 44 13.37 -3.97 16.44
N GLN A 45 13.74 -4.69 15.37
CA GLN A 45 15.07 -4.65 14.79
C GLN A 45 15.40 -3.25 14.26
N ALA A 46 14.48 -2.59 13.55
CA ALA A 46 14.70 -1.24 13.03
C ALA A 46 14.95 -0.23 14.15
N ILE A 47 14.18 -0.32 15.25
CA ILE A 47 14.36 0.54 16.43
C ILE A 47 15.74 0.30 17.05
N LYS A 48 16.14 -0.96 17.20
CA LYS A 48 17.45 -1.31 17.76
C LYS A 48 18.59 -0.80 16.88
N GLU A 49 18.53 -1.02 15.58
CA GLU A 49 19.53 -0.54 14.62
C GLU A 49 19.62 0.99 14.62
N LEU A 50 18.49 1.69 14.70
CA LEU A 50 18.49 3.15 14.85
C LEU A 50 19.24 3.58 16.12
N ILE A 51 18.91 3.01 17.27
CA ILE A 51 19.54 3.37 18.55
C ILE A 51 21.05 3.08 18.51
N ILE A 52 21.46 1.94 17.96
CA ILE A 52 22.87 1.57 17.81
C ILE A 52 23.60 2.56 16.89
N SER A 53 22.98 2.95 15.77
CA SER A 53 23.58 3.87 14.80
C SER A 53 23.85 5.27 15.37
N LEU A 54 23.03 5.72 16.32
CA LEU A 54 23.20 7.03 16.96
C LEU A 54 24.31 7.00 18.01
N GLY A 55 24.48 5.86 18.67
CA GLY A 55 25.41 5.69 19.78
C GLY A 55 25.06 6.54 21.01
N PRO A 56 25.80 6.37 22.11
CA PRO A 56 25.65 7.23 23.27
C PRO A 56 26.15 8.65 22.94
N LYS A 57 25.31 9.65 23.19
CA LYS A 57 25.67 11.07 23.05
C LYS A 57 25.27 11.83 24.31
N THR A 58 26.07 12.83 24.66
CA THR A 58 25.80 13.75 25.78
C THR A 58 24.77 14.83 25.43
N SER A 59 24.58 15.10 24.13
CA SER A 59 23.58 16.04 23.63
C SER A 59 22.25 15.39 23.26
N ASP A 60 21.22 16.22 23.10
CA ASP A 60 19.96 15.78 22.51
C ASP A 60 20.12 15.48 21.02
N VAL A 61 19.44 14.43 20.57
CA VAL A 61 19.49 13.93 19.19
C VAL A 61 18.08 13.91 18.65
N SER A 62 17.87 14.63 17.54
CA SER A 62 16.65 14.56 16.74
C SER A 62 16.84 13.57 15.61
N VAL A 63 15.85 12.71 15.39
CA VAL A 63 15.83 11.73 14.30
C VAL A 63 14.61 12.00 13.43
N SER A 64 14.83 12.08 12.11
CA SER A 64 13.73 12.19 11.15
C SER A 64 13.00 10.84 11.01
N TRP A 65 11.71 10.92 10.68
CA TRP A 65 10.92 9.72 10.36
C TRP A 65 11.52 8.92 9.19
N ASP A 66 12.10 9.62 8.21
CA ASP A 66 12.70 9.01 7.02
C ASP A 66 13.89 8.11 7.34
N ASN A 67 14.70 8.46 8.36
CA ASN A 67 15.80 7.62 8.79
C ASN A 67 15.30 6.29 9.37
N LEU A 68 14.29 6.34 10.24
CA LEU A 68 13.67 5.14 10.79
C LEU A 68 12.99 4.31 9.69
N ALA A 69 12.29 4.96 8.77
CA ALA A 69 11.66 4.33 7.61
C ALA A 69 12.68 3.63 6.70
N ALA A 70 13.82 4.24 6.42
CA ALA A 70 14.87 3.65 5.58
C ALA A 70 15.49 2.39 6.20
N ILE A 71 15.72 2.40 7.52
CA ILE A 71 16.19 1.22 8.25
C ILE A 71 15.12 0.13 8.22
N ASN A 72 13.86 0.47 8.53
CA ASN A 72 12.79 -0.51 8.54
C ASN A 72 12.56 -1.12 7.16
N ARG A 73 12.63 -0.32 6.09
CA ARG A 73 12.49 -0.77 4.69
C ARG A 73 13.49 -1.87 4.36
N LYS A 74 14.77 -1.70 4.72
CA LYS A 74 15.82 -2.71 4.48
C LYS A 74 15.52 -4.05 5.15
N ILE A 75 14.77 -4.04 6.26
CA ILE A 75 14.43 -5.23 7.05
C ILE A 75 13.17 -5.92 6.52
N VAL A 76 12.16 -5.13 6.12
CA VAL A 76 10.85 -5.67 5.72
C VAL A 76 10.74 -5.96 4.23
N ASP A 77 11.40 -5.19 3.36
CA ASP A 77 11.30 -5.34 1.90
C ASP A 77 11.60 -6.77 1.42
N PRO A 78 12.67 -7.45 1.88
CA PRO A 78 12.95 -8.82 1.47
C PRO A 78 11.91 -9.88 1.90
N LYS A 79 11.04 -9.51 2.85
CA LYS A 79 10.10 -10.42 3.51
C LYS A 79 8.65 -10.12 3.14
N ALA A 80 8.36 -8.89 2.72
CA ALA A 80 7.02 -8.41 2.46
C ALA A 80 6.49 -8.94 1.13
N ASN A 81 5.36 -9.64 1.18
CA ASN A 81 4.62 -9.96 -0.03
C ASN A 81 3.98 -8.68 -0.60
N ARG A 82 3.95 -8.61 -1.93
CA ARG A 82 3.46 -7.44 -2.68
C ARG A 82 2.02 -7.66 -3.06
N TYR A 83 1.20 -6.65 -2.80
CA TYR A 83 -0.21 -6.65 -3.14
C TYR A 83 -0.66 -5.39 -3.86
N PHE A 84 -1.72 -5.52 -4.66
CA PHE A 84 -2.40 -4.37 -5.25
C PHE A 84 -3.47 -3.81 -4.32
N PHE A 85 -3.36 -2.52 -4.03
CA PHE A 85 -4.37 -1.70 -3.38
C PHE A 85 -4.74 -0.54 -4.29
N VAL A 86 -6.02 -0.37 -4.54
CA VAL A 86 -6.60 0.67 -5.38
C VAL A 86 -7.36 1.65 -4.48
N PRO A 87 -6.75 2.80 -4.12
CA PRO A 87 -7.46 3.86 -3.40
C PRO A 87 -8.46 4.55 -4.33
N GLU A 88 -9.60 4.96 -3.78
CA GLU A 88 -10.68 5.62 -4.54
C GLU A 88 -10.92 4.94 -5.90
N PRO A 89 -11.39 3.68 -5.92
CA PRO A 89 -11.47 2.90 -7.15
C PRO A 89 -12.45 3.52 -8.16
N VAL A 90 -12.02 3.60 -9.41
CA VAL A 90 -12.88 3.86 -10.58
C VAL A 90 -12.82 2.69 -11.54
N LEU A 91 -13.90 2.45 -12.27
CA LEU A 91 -13.99 1.35 -13.22
C LEU A 91 -13.46 1.80 -14.59
N LEU A 92 -12.40 1.14 -15.05
CA LEU A 92 -11.82 1.33 -16.37
C LEU A 92 -12.34 0.22 -17.29
N ARG A 93 -12.98 0.61 -18.39
CA ARG A 93 -13.42 -0.31 -19.45
C ARG A 93 -12.31 -0.47 -20.47
N ILE A 94 -12.02 -1.70 -20.87
CA ILE A 94 -10.88 -2.04 -21.73
C ILE A 94 -11.37 -2.89 -22.89
N ARG A 95 -11.36 -2.33 -24.10
CA ARG A 95 -11.57 -3.07 -25.35
C ARG A 95 -10.39 -3.97 -25.64
N ASN A 96 -10.69 -5.14 -26.23
CA ASN A 96 -9.69 -6.15 -26.60
C ASN A 96 -8.88 -6.68 -25.41
N GLY A 97 -9.38 -6.49 -24.18
CA GLY A 97 -8.84 -7.14 -23.00
C GLY A 97 -9.03 -8.65 -23.08
N ILE A 98 -8.09 -9.42 -22.53
CA ILE A 98 -8.13 -10.88 -22.55
C ILE A 98 -8.61 -11.37 -21.17
N PRO A 99 -9.79 -11.98 -21.05
CA PRO A 99 -10.18 -12.66 -19.81
C PRO A 99 -9.25 -13.83 -19.47
N GLY A 100 -9.16 -14.18 -18.19
CA GLY A 100 -8.39 -15.35 -17.75
C GLY A 100 -7.67 -15.16 -16.43
N LYS A 101 -6.85 -16.15 -16.09
CA LYS A 101 -6.05 -16.18 -14.86
C LYS A 101 -4.67 -15.62 -15.10
N TYR A 102 -4.29 -14.62 -14.30
CA TYR A 102 -3.00 -13.96 -14.34
C TYR A 102 -2.21 -14.27 -13.08
N TYR A 103 -0.96 -14.74 -13.26
CA TYR A 103 -0.07 -15.11 -12.18
C TYR A 103 0.93 -13.98 -11.92
N LEU A 104 0.78 -13.31 -10.78
CA LEU A 104 1.63 -12.19 -10.38
C LEU A 104 2.56 -12.65 -9.27
N ARG A 105 3.86 -12.38 -9.39
CA ARG A 105 4.82 -12.77 -8.35
C ARG A 105 4.52 -12.05 -7.03
N LEU A 106 4.58 -12.77 -5.91
CA LEU A 106 4.47 -12.17 -4.58
C LEU A 106 5.66 -11.26 -4.26
N HIS A 107 6.82 -11.52 -4.85
CA HIS A 107 7.98 -10.64 -4.79
C HIS A 107 8.82 -10.79 -6.08
N PRO A 108 9.27 -9.71 -6.74
CA PRO A 108 10.05 -9.82 -7.99
C PRO A 108 11.41 -10.47 -7.77
N ASP A 109 12.11 -10.10 -6.69
CA ASP A 109 13.48 -10.54 -6.42
C ASP A 109 13.55 -11.88 -5.66
N TYR A 110 12.41 -12.40 -5.19
CA TYR A 110 12.33 -13.68 -4.47
C TYR A 110 11.28 -14.61 -5.10
N PRO A 111 11.53 -15.18 -6.31
CA PRO A 111 10.58 -16.03 -7.03
C PRO A 111 10.12 -17.26 -6.23
N GLN A 112 10.94 -17.77 -5.32
CA GLN A 112 10.63 -18.90 -4.44
C GLN A 112 9.44 -18.63 -3.51
N ARG A 113 9.05 -17.36 -3.32
CA ARG A 113 7.85 -16.99 -2.56
C ARG A 113 6.56 -17.30 -3.31
N GLY A 114 6.66 -17.66 -4.60
CA GLY A 114 5.52 -18.03 -5.43
C GLY A 114 4.80 -16.83 -6.03
N SER A 115 3.59 -17.10 -6.51
CA SER A 115 2.74 -16.13 -7.19
C SER A 115 1.33 -16.14 -6.61
N ARG A 116 0.69 -14.98 -6.65
CA ARG A 116 -0.75 -14.81 -6.46
C ARG A 116 -1.46 -14.86 -7.80
N VAL A 117 -2.75 -15.19 -7.78
CA VAL A 117 -3.56 -15.33 -8.99
C VAL A 117 -4.70 -14.34 -8.94
N LEU A 118 -4.81 -13.52 -9.98
CA LEU A 118 -5.96 -12.64 -10.21
C LEU A 118 -6.73 -13.15 -11.43
N GLU A 119 -8.02 -13.40 -11.25
CA GLU A 119 -8.90 -13.85 -12.32
C GLU A 119 -9.71 -12.67 -12.87
N ILE A 120 -9.54 -12.43 -14.16
CA ILE A 120 -10.33 -11.47 -14.93
C ILE A 120 -11.48 -12.26 -15.56
N PRO A 121 -12.75 -11.98 -15.20
CA PRO A 121 -13.88 -12.73 -15.73
C PRO A 121 -14.10 -12.44 -17.22
N GLU A 122 -14.66 -13.42 -17.94
CA GLU A 122 -15.19 -13.19 -19.29
C GLU A 122 -16.38 -12.23 -19.23
N SER A 123 -16.42 -11.28 -20.17
CA SER A 123 -17.54 -10.39 -20.38
C SER A 123 -18.17 -10.66 -21.74
N GLY A 124 -19.50 -10.69 -21.79
CA GLY A 124 -20.25 -10.99 -23.01
C GLY A 124 -20.18 -9.90 -24.09
N ASN A 125 -19.64 -8.72 -23.78
CA ASN A 125 -19.53 -7.59 -24.70
C ASN A 125 -18.13 -7.38 -25.29
N GLY A 126 -17.17 -8.28 -25.01
CA GLY A 126 -15.78 -8.17 -25.50
C GLY A 126 -14.92 -7.10 -24.81
N GLU A 127 -15.42 -6.47 -23.75
CA GLU A 127 -14.67 -5.53 -22.92
C GLU A 127 -14.38 -6.11 -21.54
N VAL A 128 -13.24 -5.74 -20.98
CA VAL A 128 -12.85 -6.09 -19.61
C VAL A 128 -13.01 -4.87 -18.71
N GLU A 129 -13.54 -5.06 -17.51
CA GLU A 129 -13.71 -4.01 -16.51
C GLU A 129 -12.76 -4.24 -15.32
N LEU A 130 -11.90 -3.26 -15.04
CA LEU A 130 -10.95 -3.32 -13.92
C LEU A 130 -11.06 -2.06 -13.06
N TYR A 131 -10.92 -2.22 -11.76
CA TYR A 131 -10.72 -1.08 -10.87
C TYR A 131 -9.30 -0.56 -10.97
N VAL A 132 -9.18 0.75 -11.08
CA VAL A 132 -7.90 1.48 -11.09
C VAL A 132 -7.98 2.72 -10.20
N PRO A 133 -6.86 3.29 -9.75
CA PRO A 133 -6.89 4.47 -8.88
C PRO A 133 -7.42 5.70 -9.62
N LYS A 134 -8.40 6.40 -9.04
CA LYS A 134 -9.01 7.60 -9.63
C LYS A 134 -7.99 8.68 -9.96
N ASP A 135 -7.03 8.92 -9.07
CA ASP A 135 -6.04 10.00 -9.23
C ASP A 135 -5.03 9.71 -10.36
N ASP A 136 -4.73 8.45 -10.61
CA ASP A 136 -3.94 8.07 -11.79
C ASP A 136 -4.71 8.41 -13.07
N MET A 137 -6.00 8.05 -13.16
CA MET A 137 -6.82 8.32 -14.35
C MET A 137 -7.05 9.82 -14.58
N LYS A 138 -7.17 10.63 -13.52
CA LYS A 138 -7.21 12.10 -13.65
C LYS A 138 -5.95 12.66 -14.30
N SER A 139 -4.80 12.06 -14.02
CA SER A 139 -3.48 12.56 -14.45
C SER A 139 -3.09 12.09 -15.86
N ILE A 140 -3.67 10.99 -16.33
CA ILE A 140 -3.39 10.45 -17.66
C ILE A 140 -4.21 11.23 -18.71
N PRO A 141 -3.57 11.79 -19.75
CA PRO A 141 -4.29 12.45 -20.84
C PRO A 141 -4.82 11.42 -21.84
N GLU A 142 -5.89 11.78 -22.55
CA GLU A 142 -6.43 10.98 -23.65
C GLU A 142 -5.37 10.73 -24.72
N GLY A 143 -5.45 9.57 -25.37
CA GLY A 143 -4.47 9.09 -26.34
C GLY A 143 -3.17 8.55 -25.73
N LYS A 144 -2.95 8.71 -24.42
CA LYS A 144 -1.73 8.22 -23.76
C LYS A 144 -1.78 6.71 -23.53
N ILE A 145 -0.65 6.06 -23.78
CA ILE A 145 -0.43 4.65 -23.44
C ILE A 145 0.16 4.55 -22.03
N PHE A 146 -0.40 3.65 -21.23
CA PHE A 146 0.08 3.30 -19.90
C PHE A 146 0.03 1.79 -19.68
N ARG A 147 0.75 1.32 -18.66
CA ARG A 147 0.88 -0.10 -18.31
C ARG A 147 -0.02 -0.43 -17.13
N LEU A 148 -0.93 -1.37 -17.30
CA LEU A 148 -1.52 -2.11 -16.19
C LEU A 148 -0.45 -3.07 -15.67
N LYS A 149 0.00 -2.85 -14.43
CA LYS A 149 1.17 -3.53 -13.88
C LYS A 149 1.01 -5.05 -13.97
N ASP A 150 2.04 -5.71 -14.51
CA ASP A 150 2.08 -7.16 -14.73
C ASP A 150 0.95 -7.74 -15.61
N LEU A 151 0.27 -6.89 -16.40
CA LEU A 151 -0.82 -7.29 -17.29
C LEU A 151 -0.60 -6.81 -18.75
N TRP A 152 -1.26 -5.73 -19.17
CA TRP A 152 -1.23 -5.21 -20.54
C TRP A 152 -0.78 -3.76 -20.61
N ASN A 153 -0.44 -3.35 -21.83
CA ASN A 153 -0.40 -1.93 -22.18
C ASN A 153 -1.78 -1.56 -22.71
N VAL A 154 -2.28 -0.40 -22.29
CA VAL A 154 -3.56 0.12 -22.73
C VAL A 154 -3.42 1.59 -23.13
N LYS A 155 -4.18 2.01 -24.13
CA LYS A 155 -4.28 3.41 -24.55
C LYS A 155 -5.60 3.98 -24.04
N LEU A 156 -5.57 5.13 -23.36
CA LEU A 156 -6.78 5.84 -22.97
C LEU A 156 -7.43 6.41 -24.24
N ILE A 157 -8.66 6.00 -24.54
CA ILE A 157 -9.41 6.38 -25.74
C ILE A 157 -10.39 7.50 -25.42
N ASP A 158 -11.12 7.38 -24.32
CA ASP A 158 -12.04 8.40 -23.83
C ASP A 158 -11.82 8.56 -22.33
N LYS A 159 -11.47 9.78 -21.92
CA LYS A 159 -11.16 10.08 -20.52
C LYS A 159 -12.41 10.19 -19.66
N ASP A 160 -13.52 10.68 -20.19
CA ASP A 160 -14.75 10.91 -19.45
C ASP A 160 -15.49 9.59 -19.20
N GLU A 161 -15.49 8.70 -20.19
CA GLU A 161 -16.05 7.35 -20.07
C GLU A 161 -15.11 6.33 -19.41
N LEU A 162 -13.85 6.72 -19.13
CA LEU A 162 -12.78 5.82 -18.68
C LEU A 162 -12.67 4.59 -19.58
N LEU A 163 -12.64 4.83 -20.88
CA LEU A 163 -12.55 3.81 -21.91
C LEU A 163 -11.13 3.73 -22.43
N SER A 164 -10.56 2.53 -22.42
CA SER A 164 -9.25 2.23 -22.97
C SER A 164 -9.30 1.06 -23.94
N GLU A 165 -8.24 0.92 -24.71
CA GLU A 165 -8.05 -0.21 -25.63
C GLU A 165 -6.70 -0.87 -25.34
N ARG A 166 -6.68 -2.21 -25.28
CA ARG A 166 -5.42 -2.97 -25.20
C ARG A 166 -4.62 -2.74 -26.47
N VAL A 167 -3.35 -2.38 -26.30
CA VAL A 167 -2.42 -2.15 -27.40
C VAL A 167 -1.15 -2.98 -27.21
N GLU A 168 -0.56 -3.38 -28.33
CA GLU A 168 0.80 -3.93 -28.37
C GLU A 168 1.76 -2.79 -28.72
N THR A 169 2.86 -2.70 -28.00
CA THR A 169 3.89 -1.68 -28.24
C THR A 169 5.25 -2.24 -27.85
N GLU A 170 6.26 -1.91 -28.65
CA GLU A 170 7.65 -2.31 -28.42
C GLU A 170 8.26 -1.54 -27.24
N GLU A 171 7.85 -0.29 -27.02
CA GLU A 171 8.36 0.54 -25.94
C GLU A 171 7.56 0.34 -24.65
N MET A 172 8.27 0.11 -23.54
CA MET A 172 7.64 -0.04 -22.23
C MET A 172 7.09 1.31 -21.73
N PRO A 173 5.78 1.45 -21.47
CA PRO A 173 5.23 2.70 -20.97
C PRO A 173 5.83 3.08 -19.61
N LYS A 174 6.18 4.37 -19.46
CA LYS A 174 6.71 4.92 -18.20
C LYS A 174 5.66 4.94 -17.08
N ILE A 175 4.41 5.21 -17.45
CA ILE A 175 3.28 5.23 -16.51
C ILE A 175 2.83 3.78 -16.29
N LYS A 176 2.90 3.33 -15.03
CA LYS A 176 2.45 2.02 -14.59
C LYS A 176 1.42 2.21 -13.50
N ILE A 177 0.29 1.52 -13.57
CA ILE A 177 -0.76 1.58 -12.54
C ILE A 177 -1.13 0.19 -12.06
N GLN A 178 -1.44 0.06 -10.77
CA GLN A 178 -2.06 -1.14 -10.22
C GLN A 178 -3.54 -1.19 -10.60
N TRP A 179 -4.09 -2.39 -10.61
CA TRP A 179 -5.46 -2.67 -11.02
C TRP A 179 -6.01 -3.84 -10.22
N LEU A 180 -7.33 -3.95 -10.14
CA LEU A 180 -7.99 -5.09 -9.51
C LEU A 180 -9.22 -5.52 -10.30
N PRO A 181 -9.46 -6.82 -10.48
CA PRO A 181 -10.70 -7.30 -11.09
C PRO A 181 -11.85 -7.27 -10.06
N LEU A 182 -13.07 -7.12 -10.56
CA LEU A 182 -14.29 -6.93 -9.75
C LEU A 182 -14.48 -8.03 -8.68
N ARG A 183 -14.26 -9.30 -9.04
CA ARG A 183 -14.56 -10.46 -8.18
C ARG A 183 -13.44 -10.86 -7.21
N GLU A 184 -12.21 -10.44 -7.47
CA GLU A 184 -11.05 -10.71 -6.59
C GLU A 184 -10.70 -9.53 -5.69
N SER A 185 -11.60 -8.56 -5.57
CA SER A 185 -11.42 -7.37 -4.74
C SER A 185 -12.19 -7.49 -3.43
N ILE A 186 -11.63 -6.99 -2.34
CA ILE A 186 -12.30 -6.79 -1.05
C ILE A 186 -12.03 -5.37 -0.54
N LYS A 187 -12.88 -4.87 0.37
CA LYS A 187 -12.71 -3.52 0.92
C LYS A 187 -11.43 -3.47 1.75
N ALA A 188 -10.72 -2.36 1.65
CA ALA A 188 -9.57 -2.07 2.49
C ALA A 188 -9.63 -0.65 3.04
N ILE A 189 -9.19 -0.52 4.28
CA ILE A 189 -8.99 0.76 4.95
C ILE A 189 -7.52 0.83 5.36
N VAL A 190 -6.81 1.82 4.87
CA VAL A 190 -5.44 2.11 5.29
C VAL A 190 -5.44 3.30 6.24
N VAL A 191 -5.04 3.05 7.50
CA VAL A 191 -4.87 4.07 8.52
C VAL A 191 -3.48 4.69 8.36
N MET A 192 -3.42 5.98 8.07
CA MET A 192 -2.18 6.72 7.85
C MET A 192 -1.53 7.16 9.16
N GLY A 193 -0.28 7.64 9.09
CA GLY A 193 0.48 8.07 10.27
C GLY A 193 -0.13 9.26 11.01
N ASP A 194 -0.91 10.08 10.32
CA ASP A 194 -1.68 11.20 10.89
C ASP A 194 -3.10 10.78 11.35
N ALA A 195 -3.39 9.48 11.36
CA ALA A 195 -4.69 8.88 11.63
C ALA A 195 -5.79 9.15 10.58
N SER A 196 -5.45 9.76 9.43
CA SER A 196 -6.37 9.81 8.30
C SER A 196 -6.62 8.42 7.72
N LEU A 197 -7.78 8.22 7.11
CA LEU A 197 -8.19 6.95 6.52
C LEU A 197 -8.18 7.06 5.00
N ILE A 198 -7.55 6.10 4.34
CA ILE A 198 -7.65 5.93 2.89
C ILE A 198 -8.43 4.65 2.62
N GLU A 199 -9.64 4.81 2.09
CA GLU A 199 -10.51 3.70 1.71
C GLU A 199 -10.25 3.29 0.25
N GLY A 200 -10.41 2.00 -0.03
CA GLY A 200 -10.25 1.47 -1.37
C GLY A 200 -10.54 -0.02 -1.45
N LEU A 201 -10.00 -0.63 -2.50
CA LEU A 201 -10.05 -2.06 -2.73
C LEU A 201 -8.66 -2.67 -2.66
N ILE A 202 -8.54 -3.88 -2.13
CA ILE A 202 -7.32 -4.69 -2.13
C ILE A 202 -7.63 -6.05 -2.74
N GLU A 203 -6.65 -6.70 -3.37
CA GLU A 203 -6.85 -8.06 -3.85
C GLU A 203 -7.08 -9.04 -2.69
N ARG A 204 -7.99 -9.99 -2.89
CA ARG A 204 -8.41 -10.98 -1.90
C ARG A 204 -7.29 -11.91 -1.45
N ASN A 205 -6.25 -12.09 -2.27
CA ASN A 205 -5.07 -12.90 -1.92
C ASN A 205 -4.36 -12.41 -0.64
N VAL A 206 -4.56 -11.15 -0.23
CA VAL A 206 -4.02 -10.64 1.04
C VAL A 206 -4.55 -11.40 2.26
N LEU A 207 -5.71 -12.05 2.15
CA LEU A 207 -6.29 -12.86 3.25
C LEU A 207 -5.49 -14.13 3.57
N MET A 208 -4.49 -14.48 2.74
CA MET A 208 -3.54 -15.55 3.05
C MET A 208 -2.46 -15.10 4.05
N GLU A 209 -2.30 -13.80 4.23
CA GLU A 209 -1.37 -13.22 5.22
C GLU A 209 -1.96 -13.26 6.62
N LYS A 210 -1.08 -13.24 7.61
CA LYS A 210 -1.48 -13.22 9.03
C LYS A 210 -1.60 -11.78 9.52
N GLU A 211 -2.51 -11.56 10.48
CA GLU A 211 -2.54 -10.31 11.22
C GLU A 211 -1.19 -10.03 11.89
N GLY A 212 -0.75 -8.78 11.81
CA GLY A 212 0.56 -8.34 12.27
C GLY A 212 1.68 -8.41 11.23
N GLU A 213 1.49 -9.12 10.12
CA GLU A 213 2.48 -9.15 9.03
C GLU A 213 2.54 -7.81 8.29
N VAL A 214 3.73 -7.51 7.77
CA VAL A 214 3.98 -6.34 6.94
C VAL A 214 3.99 -6.76 5.48
N VAL A 215 3.13 -6.12 4.69
CA VAL A 215 3.04 -6.28 3.24
C VAL A 215 3.42 -4.99 2.54
N GLN A 216 3.77 -5.09 1.25
CA GLN A 216 3.98 -3.92 0.42
C GLN A 216 2.77 -3.73 -0.49
N LEU A 217 2.07 -2.61 -0.35
CA LEU A 217 1.07 -2.17 -1.29
C LEU A 217 1.78 -1.48 -2.45
N GLU A 218 1.77 -2.11 -3.63
CA GLU A 218 2.47 -1.64 -4.83
C GLU A 218 2.09 -0.19 -5.16
N ARG A 219 3.09 0.65 -5.42
CA ARG A 219 2.95 2.11 -5.66
C ARG A 219 2.34 2.93 -4.52
N PHE A 220 2.09 2.31 -3.36
CA PHE A 220 1.51 2.98 -2.19
C PHE A 220 2.51 3.01 -1.02
N GLY A 221 3.03 1.85 -0.60
CA GLY A 221 4.04 1.71 0.44
C GLY A 221 3.85 0.46 1.32
N PHE A 222 4.68 0.33 2.35
CA PHE A 222 4.62 -0.76 3.33
C PHE A 222 3.50 -0.52 4.35
N CYS A 223 2.70 -1.55 4.59
CA CYS A 223 1.59 -1.51 5.53
C CYS A 223 1.58 -2.77 6.39
N ARG A 224 1.22 -2.63 7.67
CA ARG A 224 0.97 -3.76 8.58
C ARG A 224 -0.51 -4.12 8.54
N ILE A 225 -0.83 -5.41 8.43
CA ILE A 225 -2.21 -5.90 8.55
C ILE A 225 -2.61 -5.82 10.03
N ASP A 226 -3.65 -5.03 10.33
CA ASP A 226 -4.17 -4.90 11.69
C ASP A 226 -5.34 -5.84 11.95
N SER A 227 -6.20 -6.02 10.94
CA SER A 227 -7.24 -7.05 10.91
C SER A 227 -7.53 -7.49 9.47
N ALA A 228 -7.87 -8.76 9.28
CA ALA A 228 -8.22 -9.30 7.98
C ALA A 228 -9.47 -10.19 8.07
N SER A 229 -10.56 -9.75 7.44
CA SER A 229 -11.81 -10.49 7.31
C SER A 229 -12.18 -10.66 5.84
N LYS A 230 -13.17 -11.51 5.54
CA LYS A 230 -13.64 -11.71 4.16
C LYS A 230 -14.26 -10.44 3.54
N ASP A 231 -14.74 -9.53 4.37
CA ASP A 231 -15.45 -8.32 3.94
C ASP A 231 -14.54 -7.09 3.90
N VAL A 232 -13.64 -6.97 4.89
CA VAL A 232 -12.76 -5.82 5.04
C VAL A 232 -11.39 -6.20 5.62
N VAL A 233 -10.36 -5.53 5.12
CA VAL A 233 -9.00 -5.56 5.66
C VAL A 233 -8.63 -4.17 6.16
N THR A 234 -8.17 -4.07 7.41
CA THR A 234 -7.63 -2.83 7.95
C THR A 234 -6.12 -2.94 8.01
N LEU A 235 -5.43 -1.98 7.40
CA LEU A 235 -3.98 -1.89 7.42
C LEU A 235 -3.52 -0.58 8.05
N PHE A 236 -2.35 -0.58 8.67
CA PHE A 236 -1.69 0.64 9.14
C PHE A 236 -0.49 0.94 8.26
N PHE A 237 -0.45 2.15 7.73
CA PHE A 237 0.67 2.62 6.92
C PHE A 237 1.93 2.77 7.76
N SER A 238 3.00 2.16 7.26
CA SER A 238 4.31 2.22 7.88
C SER A 238 5.12 3.37 7.29
N HIS A 239 5.51 3.21 6.02
CA HIS A 239 6.37 4.10 5.26
C HIS A 239 6.30 3.72 3.77
N LYS A 240 6.73 4.62 2.88
CA LYS A 240 6.81 4.33 1.45
C LYS A 240 7.87 3.28 1.11
#